data_AF-A0A380FNI3-F1
#
_entry.id   AF-A0A380FNI3-F1
#
_cell.length_a   1.000
_cell.length_b   1.000
_cell.length_c   1.000
_cell.angle_alpha   90.00
_cell.angle_beta   90.00
_cell.angle_gamma   90.00
#
_symmetry.space_group_name_H-M   'P 1'
#
loop_
_entity.id
_entity.type
_entity.pdbx_description
1 polymer ?
#
loop_
_entity_poly.entity_id
_entity_poly.type
_entity_poly.pdbx_seq_one_letter_code
_entity_poly.pdbx_strand_id
1 'polypeptide(L)'
;MKKIPTFDDVITFANETHMNINVELKGVSGPDGTRLSESMVQQVAEKLASLENGIDVMISSFNIPLLKLAETYMPQYRRAVIFKAVAFKADWRTILDFCGSKIVNIEDAKLTQNRVEMIRNAGFDLNVWTVNKKERANQLANWGATGIFTDKADAMIHLERD
;
A
#
# COMPACT_ATOMS: atom_id res chain seq x y z
N MET A 1 -21.79 -1.45 20.11
CA MET A 1 -20.94 -0.91 19.03
C MET A 1 -19.49 -1.09 19.44
N LYS A 2 -18.61 -1.56 18.55
CA LYS A 2 -17.17 -1.52 18.81
C LYS A 2 -16.65 -0.09 18.57
N LYS A 3 -15.70 0.35 19.39
CA LYS A 3 -15.03 1.66 19.24
C LYS A 3 -14.19 1.65 17.96
N ILE A 4 -14.15 2.77 17.24
CA ILE A 4 -13.23 2.94 16.10
C ILE A 4 -11.80 3.00 16.67
N PRO A 5 -10.86 2.17 16.20
CA PRO A 5 -9.48 2.21 16.68
C PRO A 5 -8.81 3.53 16.29
N THR A 6 -7.95 4.01 17.17
CA THR A 6 -6.99 5.08 16.89
C THR A 6 -5.77 4.51 16.19
N PHE A 7 -4.91 5.38 15.65
CA PHE A 7 -3.64 4.92 15.10
C PHE A 7 -2.69 4.39 16.18
N ASP A 8 -2.75 4.93 17.41
CA ASP A 8 -2.00 4.40 18.57
C ASP A 8 -2.39 2.94 18.89
N ASP A 9 -3.69 2.60 18.77
CA ASP A 9 -4.15 1.22 18.94
C ASP A 9 -3.53 0.28 17.87
N VAL A 10 -3.32 0.79 16.64
CA VAL A 10 -2.68 0.03 15.55
C VAL A 10 -1.18 -0.16 15.81
N ILE A 11 -0.48 0.88 16.28
CA ILE A 11 0.95 0.79 16.64
C ILE A 11 1.15 -0.24 17.76
N THR A 12 0.30 -0.19 18.79
CA THR A 12 0.34 -1.14 19.90
C THR A 12 0.15 -2.57 19.39
N PHE A 13 -0.87 -2.79 18.56
CA PHE A 13 -1.13 -4.10 17.96
C PHE A 13 0.04 -4.60 17.09
N ALA A 14 0.64 -3.73 16.27
CA ALA A 14 1.77 -4.11 15.43
C ALA A 14 2.99 -4.52 16.27
N ASN A 15 3.29 -3.78 17.36
CA ASN A 15 4.38 -4.13 18.28
C ASN A 15 4.12 -5.46 19.00
N GLU A 16 2.91 -5.67 19.53
CA GLU A 16 2.55 -6.91 20.25
C GLU A 16 2.60 -8.17 19.36
N THR A 17 2.33 -8.02 18.07
CA THR A 17 2.21 -9.14 17.12
C THR A 17 3.40 -9.28 16.18
N HIS A 18 4.31 -8.30 16.18
CA HIS A 18 5.36 -8.11 15.17
C HIS A 18 4.84 -8.14 13.72
N MET A 19 3.60 -7.66 13.51
CA MET A 19 2.97 -7.68 12.19
C MET A 19 3.45 -6.49 11.35
N ASN A 20 3.95 -6.78 10.15
CA ASN A 20 4.24 -5.77 9.13
C ASN A 20 2.95 -5.05 8.69
N ILE A 21 3.04 -3.75 8.42
CA ILE A 21 1.86 -2.92 8.13
C ILE A 21 1.96 -2.18 6.79
N ASN A 22 0.84 -2.15 6.07
CA ASN A 22 0.61 -1.21 4.98
C ASN A 22 -0.34 -0.10 5.46
N VAL A 23 0.16 1.13 5.55
CA VAL A 23 -0.62 2.31 5.94
C VAL A 23 -1.05 3.06 4.69
N GLU A 24 -2.34 2.98 4.35
CA GLU A 24 -2.90 3.79 3.26
C GLU A 24 -3.25 5.20 3.75
N LEU A 25 -2.56 6.21 3.22
CA LEU A 25 -2.88 7.62 3.43
C LEU A 25 -4.08 8.03 2.56
N LYS A 26 -5.12 8.57 3.17
CA LYS A 26 -6.34 9.05 2.50
C LYS A 26 -6.44 10.57 2.60
N GLY A 27 -6.69 11.25 1.48
CA GLY A 27 -6.76 12.71 1.46
C GLY A 27 -7.88 13.26 2.33
N VAL A 28 -7.61 14.38 3.00
CA VAL A 28 -8.62 15.11 3.77
C VAL A 28 -9.42 16.00 2.82
N SER A 29 -10.74 15.89 2.88
CA SER A 29 -11.65 16.72 2.08
C SER A 29 -12.10 17.96 2.86
N GLY A 30 -12.38 19.05 2.15
CA GLY A 30 -12.88 20.31 2.73
C GLY A 30 -11.92 21.50 2.55
N PRO A 31 -12.30 22.70 3.02
CA PRO A 31 -11.57 23.95 2.78
C PRO A 31 -10.10 23.93 3.22
N ASP A 32 -9.80 23.20 4.30
CA ASP A 32 -8.45 23.07 4.87
C ASP A 32 -7.73 21.77 4.44
N GLY A 33 -8.22 21.10 3.40
CA GLY A 33 -7.79 19.74 3.04
C GLY A 33 -6.27 19.56 2.90
N THR A 34 -5.58 20.53 2.30
CA THR A 34 -4.11 20.49 2.14
C THR A 34 -3.39 20.55 3.50
N ARG A 35 -3.71 21.56 4.32
CA ARG A 35 -3.11 21.76 5.65
C ARG A 35 -3.39 20.58 6.58
N LEU A 36 -4.63 20.08 6.57
CA LEU A 36 -5.02 18.93 7.39
C LEU A 36 -4.38 17.63 6.90
N SER A 37 -4.17 17.47 5.59
CA SER A 37 -3.46 16.33 5.03
C SER A 37 -1.99 16.32 5.47
N GLU A 38 -1.31 17.46 5.41
CA GLU A 38 0.07 17.59 5.90
C GLU A 38 0.17 17.32 7.40
N SER A 39 -0.72 17.89 8.20
CA SER A 39 -0.78 17.62 9.65
C SER A 39 -1.05 16.14 9.95
N MET A 40 -1.91 15.46 9.18
CA MET A 40 -2.15 14.03 9.32
C MET A 40 -0.91 13.20 8.96
N VAL A 41 -0.19 13.55 7.90
CA VAL A 41 1.05 12.86 7.51
C VAL A 41 2.14 13.02 8.57
N GLN A 42 2.31 14.22 9.14
CA GLN A 42 3.24 14.48 10.23
C GLN A 42 2.91 13.63 11.47
N GLN A 43 1.64 13.61 11.88
CA GLN A 43 1.19 12.78 13.00
C GLN A 43 1.42 11.28 12.75
N VAL A 44 1.13 10.79 11.53
CA VAL A 44 1.41 9.39 11.17
C VAL A 44 2.92 9.10 11.28
N ALA A 45 3.78 9.99 10.80
CA ALA A 45 5.24 9.82 10.90
C ALA A 45 5.72 9.77 12.35
N GLU A 46 5.21 10.66 13.22
CA GLU A 46 5.52 10.67 14.65
C GLU A 46 5.11 9.37 15.34
N LYS A 47 3.92 8.84 15.03
CA LYS A 47 3.44 7.58 15.63
C LYS A 47 4.21 6.37 15.14
N LEU A 48 4.53 6.31 13.85
CA LEU A 48 5.33 5.22 13.29
C LEU A 48 6.75 5.14 13.87
N ALA A 49 7.31 6.25 14.37
CA ALA A 49 8.58 6.25 15.09
C ALA A 49 8.56 5.45 16.41
N SER A 50 7.37 5.04 16.87
CA SER A 50 7.16 4.23 18.08
C SER A 50 7.08 2.73 17.79
N LEU A 51 7.22 2.31 16.52
CA LEU A 51 7.26 0.90 16.17
C LEU A 51 8.57 0.24 16.60
N GLU A 52 8.48 -1.01 17.03
CA GLU A 52 9.65 -1.82 17.35
C GLU A 52 10.46 -2.18 16.09
N ASN A 53 11.76 -2.42 16.29
CA ASN A 53 12.65 -2.84 15.22
C ASN A 53 12.18 -4.17 14.61
N GLY A 54 12.31 -4.31 13.29
CA GLY A 54 11.94 -5.52 12.56
C GLY A 54 10.51 -5.53 12.02
N ILE A 55 9.69 -4.52 12.36
CA ILE A 55 8.37 -4.33 11.74
C ILE A 55 8.53 -3.52 10.44
N ASP A 56 8.24 -4.14 9.31
CA ASP A 56 8.24 -3.47 8.02
C ASP A 56 6.98 -2.62 7.84
N VAL A 57 7.20 -1.39 7.35
CA VAL A 57 6.14 -0.44 7.04
C VAL A 57 6.18 -0.08 5.56
N MET A 58 5.02 -0.15 4.91
CA MET A 58 4.77 0.41 3.59
C MET A 58 3.72 1.51 3.68
N ILE A 59 4.03 2.68 3.11
CA ILE A 59 3.07 3.78 2.97
C ILE A 59 2.46 3.71 1.58
N SER A 60 1.14 3.78 1.46
CA SER A 60 0.48 3.75 0.16
C SER A 60 -0.58 4.83 0.01
N SER A 61 -0.84 5.29 -1.23
CA SER A 61 -1.94 6.23 -1.50
C SER A 61 -2.30 6.29 -2.98
N PHE A 62 -3.54 6.66 -3.28
CA PHE A 62 -3.96 7.15 -4.59
C PHE A 62 -3.55 8.62 -4.82
N ASN A 63 -3.27 9.35 -3.74
CA ASN A 63 -3.02 10.79 -3.77
C ASN A 63 -1.51 11.05 -3.81
N ILE A 64 -1.04 11.48 -4.99
CA ILE A 64 0.38 11.76 -5.24
C ILE A 64 0.95 12.83 -4.28
N PRO A 65 0.28 13.96 -4.01
CA PRO A 65 0.71 14.88 -2.95
C PRO A 65 0.97 14.23 -1.59
N LEU A 66 0.13 13.29 -1.13
CA LEU A 66 0.37 12.60 0.14
C LEU A 66 1.63 11.73 0.11
N LEU A 67 1.92 11.10 -1.03
CA LEU A 67 3.17 10.33 -1.19
C LEU A 67 4.40 11.24 -1.17
N LYS A 68 4.31 12.45 -1.73
CA LYS A 68 5.39 13.44 -1.64
C LYS A 68 5.56 13.96 -0.22
N LEU A 69 4.46 14.19 0.52
CA LEU A 69 4.55 14.52 1.94
C LEU A 69 5.16 13.37 2.75
N ALA A 70 4.80 12.12 2.46
CA ALA A 70 5.40 10.95 3.09
C ALA A 70 6.90 10.84 2.80
N GLU A 71 7.33 11.13 1.57
CA GLU A 71 8.76 11.21 1.22
C GLU A 71 9.50 12.29 2.02
N THR A 72 8.86 13.44 2.27
CA THR A 72 9.44 14.52 3.09
C THR A 72 9.54 14.15 4.57
N TYR A 73 8.44 13.64 5.18
CA TYR A 73 8.34 13.47 6.63
C TYR A 73 8.75 12.10 7.16
N MET A 74 8.70 11.07 6.31
CA MET A 74 9.04 9.70 6.67
C MET A 74 9.74 8.97 5.51
N PRO A 75 10.88 9.51 5.01
CA PRO A 75 11.60 8.98 3.85
C PRO A 75 12.05 7.53 4.01
N GLN A 76 12.27 7.08 5.25
CA GLN A 76 12.74 5.74 5.59
C GLN A 76 11.76 4.63 5.20
N TYR A 77 10.46 4.92 5.11
CA TYR A 77 9.47 3.90 4.75
C TYR A 77 9.29 3.79 3.25
N ARG A 78 9.19 2.56 2.77
CA ARG A 78 8.90 2.30 1.35
C ARG A 78 7.51 2.82 1.01
N ARG A 79 7.36 3.37 -0.19
CA ARG A 79 6.10 3.97 -0.67
C ARG A 79 5.55 3.16 -1.83
N ALA A 80 4.24 3.03 -1.92
CA ALA A 80 3.53 2.41 -3.04
C ALA A 80 2.49 3.36 -3.65
N VAL A 81 2.45 3.44 -4.98
CA VAL A 81 1.44 4.21 -5.69
C VAL A 81 0.24 3.31 -5.99
N ILE A 82 -0.95 3.74 -5.58
CA ILE A 82 -2.18 2.97 -5.78
C ILE A 82 -2.89 3.42 -7.05
N PHE A 83 -3.28 2.46 -7.90
CA PHE A 83 -4.04 2.69 -9.12
C PHE A 83 -5.35 1.92 -9.13
N LYS A 84 -6.44 2.59 -9.53
CA LYS A 84 -7.57 1.90 -10.14
C LYS A 84 -7.16 1.40 -11.52
N ALA A 85 -7.69 0.26 -11.96
CA ALA A 85 -7.30 -0.33 -13.24
C ALA A 85 -7.56 0.63 -14.42
N VAL A 86 -8.60 1.45 -14.32
CA VAL A 86 -8.96 2.46 -15.32
C VAL A 86 -7.99 3.65 -15.38
N ALA A 87 -7.33 3.96 -14.26
CA ALA A 87 -6.38 5.06 -14.13
C ALA A 87 -4.93 4.63 -14.40
N PHE A 88 -4.67 3.33 -14.55
CA PHE A 88 -3.36 2.82 -14.91
C PHE A 88 -3.12 3.02 -16.42
N LYS A 89 -2.39 4.08 -16.77
CA LYS A 89 -2.10 4.52 -18.13
C LYS A 89 -0.62 4.27 -18.49
N ALA A 90 -0.23 4.57 -19.74
CA ALA A 90 1.11 4.28 -20.26
C ALA A 90 2.24 5.02 -19.51
N ASP A 91 1.93 6.14 -18.87
CA ASP A 91 2.82 7.00 -18.10
C ASP A 91 2.97 6.58 -16.62
N TRP A 92 2.44 5.42 -16.23
CA TRP A 92 2.52 4.93 -14.85
C TRP A 92 3.94 4.96 -14.27
N ARG A 93 4.97 4.66 -15.08
CA ARG A 93 6.37 4.68 -14.65
C ARG A 93 6.81 6.08 -14.21
N THR A 94 6.44 7.11 -14.96
CA THR A 94 6.79 8.49 -14.64
C THR A 94 6.18 8.92 -13.30
N ILE A 95 4.97 8.45 -12.99
CA ILE A 95 4.32 8.71 -11.69
C ILE A 95 5.10 8.05 -10.55
N LEU A 96 5.48 6.78 -10.73
CA LEU A 96 6.27 6.05 -9.74
C LEU A 96 7.64 6.70 -9.50
N ASP A 97 8.33 7.06 -10.59
CA ASP A 97 9.65 7.70 -10.52
C ASP A 97 9.56 9.08 -9.85
N PHE A 98 8.50 9.87 -10.12
CA PHE A 98 8.24 11.14 -9.43
C PHE A 98 8.04 10.96 -7.90
N CYS A 99 7.40 9.85 -7.50
CA CYS A 99 7.20 9.48 -6.10
C CYS A 99 8.41 8.75 -5.47
N GLY A 100 9.50 8.53 -6.23
CA GLY A 100 10.64 7.74 -5.76
C GLY A 100 10.23 6.33 -5.30
N SER A 101 9.24 5.73 -5.96
CA SER A 101 8.65 4.44 -5.57
C SER A 101 8.93 3.37 -6.62
N LYS A 102 9.09 2.12 -6.18
CA LYS A 102 9.16 0.93 -7.03
C LYS A 102 8.03 -0.06 -6.76
N ILE A 103 6.94 0.37 -6.10
CA ILE A 103 5.84 -0.51 -5.69
C ILE A 103 4.53 0.01 -6.25
N VAL A 104 3.85 -0.83 -7.03
CA VAL A 104 2.53 -0.58 -7.60
C VAL A 104 1.49 -1.37 -6.82
N ASN A 105 0.45 -0.70 -6.33
CA ASN A 105 -0.74 -1.34 -5.80
C ASN A 105 -1.88 -1.15 -6.81
N ILE A 106 -2.30 -2.19 -7.54
CA ILE A 106 -3.29 -2.06 -8.62
C ILE A 106 -4.58 -2.82 -8.33
N GLU A 107 -5.69 -2.28 -8.80
CA GLU A 107 -6.98 -2.96 -8.79
C GLU A 107 -6.97 -4.24 -9.68
N ASP A 108 -7.54 -5.35 -9.20
CA ASP A 108 -7.67 -6.61 -9.94
C ASP A 108 -8.57 -6.49 -11.18
N ALA A 109 -9.39 -5.45 -11.26
CA ALA A 109 -10.38 -5.23 -12.31
C ALA A 109 -9.77 -5.32 -13.72
N LYS A 110 -10.03 -6.45 -14.40
CA LYS A 110 -9.49 -6.78 -15.74
C LYS A 110 -7.96 -6.77 -15.80
N LEU A 111 -7.27 -7.04 -14.70
CA LEU A 111 -5.81 -7.17 -14.68
C LEU A 111 -5.40 -8.44 -15.45
N THR A 112 -4.52 -8.27 -16.44
CA THR A 112 -4.07 -9.35 -17.33
C THR A 112 -2.64 -9.79 -17.00
N GLN A 113 -2.27 -11.00 -17.43
CA GLN A 113 -0.91 -11.53 -17.30
C GLN A 113 0.12 -10.58 -17.91
N ASN A 114 -0.09 -10.15 -19.16
CA ASN A 114 0.81 -9.23 -19.85
C ASN A 114 1.04 -7.94 -19.05
N ARG A 115 0.02 -7.42 -18.35
CA ARG A 115 0.19 -6.21 -17.53
C ARG A 115 0.99 -6.50 -16.26
N VAL A 116 0.77 -7.64 -15.60
CA VAL A 116 1.58 -8.07 -14.45
C VAL A 116 3.04 -8.22 -14.88
N GLU A 117 3.31 -8.99 -15.93
CA GLU A 117 4.66 -9.23 -16.44
C GLU A 117 5.33 -7.93 -16.90
N MET A 118 4.61 -7.01 -17.55
CA MET A 118 5.14 -5.70 -17.93
C MET A 118 5.64 -4.89 -16.72
N ILE A 119 4.93 -4.94 -15.59
CA ILE A 119 5.32 -4.25 -14.35
C ILE A 119 6.51 -4.97 -13.71
N ARG A 120 6.44 -6.29 -13.59
CA ARG A 120 7.49 -7.10 -12.94
C ARG A 120 8.81 -7.10 -13.72
N ASN A 121 8.76 -7.25 -15.05
CA ASN A 121 9.94 -7.17 -15.92
C ASN A 121 10.58 -5.78 -15.93
N ALA A 122 9.86 -4.75 -15.48
CA ALA A 122 10.39 -3.41 -15.30
C ALA A 122 11.12 -3.21 -13.96
N GLY A 123 11.16 -4.24 -13.10
CA GLY A 123 11.77 -4.18 -11.78
C GLY A 123 10.90 -3.55 -10.69
N PHE A 124 9.57 -3.52 -10.86
CA PHE A 124 8.63 -2.97 -9.89
C PHE A 124 7.87 -4.06 -9.15
N ASP A 125 7.71 -3.93 -7.84
CA ASP A 125 6.79 -4.73 -7.03
C ASP A 125 5.34 -4.43 -7.39
N LEU A 126 4.51 -5.47 -7.32
CA LEU A 126 3.12 -5.42 -7.73
C LEU A 126 2.23 -6.11 -6.71
N ASN A 127 1.50 -5.31 -5.95
CA ASN A 127 0.44 -5.80 -5.08
C ASN A 127 -0.92 -5.58 -5.74
N VAL A 128 -1.87 -6.50 -5.56
CA VAL A 128 -3.17 -6.46 -6.25
C VAL A 128 -4.32 -6.39 -5.24
N TRP A 129 -5.27 -5.47 -5.44
CA TRP A 129 -6.43 -5.28 -4.57
C TRP A 129 -7.75 -5.29 -5.36
N THR A 130 -8.90 -5.73 -4.84
CA THR A 130 -9.08 -6.65 -3.72
C THR A 130 -9.30 -8.06 -4.28
N VAL A 131 -8.45 -9.01 -3.89
CA VAL A 131 -8.44 -10.38 -4.41
C VAL A 131 -9.11 -11.31 -3.39
N ASN A 132 -10.37 -11.66 -3.65
CA ASN A 132 -11.18 -12.47 -2.72
C ASN A 132 -11.39 -13.93 -3.15
N LYS A 133 -10.87 -14.33 -4.31
CA LYS A 133 -10.97 -15.69 -4.84
C LYS A 133 -9.61 -16.38 -4.80
N LYS A 134 -9.57 -17.59 -4.23
CA LYS A 134 -8.35 -18.39 -4.07
C LYS A 134 -7.68 -18.70 -5.41
N GLU A 135 -8.46 -19.06 -6.41
CA GLU A 135 -7.97 -19.39 -7.76
C GLU A 135 -7.32 -18.15 -8.40
N ARG A 136 -7.93 -16.97 -8.20
CA ARG A 136 -7.39 -15.71 -8.70
C ARG A 136 -6.09 -15.32 -8.00
N ALA A 137 -6.01 -15.52 -6.69
CA ALA A 137 -4.78 -15.27 -5.94
C ALA A 137 -3.63 -16.16 -6.42
N ASN A 138 -3.88 -17.47 -6.62
CA ASN A 138 -2.89 -18.39 -7.20
C ASN A 138 -2.48 -17.97 -8.62
N GLN A 139 -3.45 -17.56 -9.45
CA GLN A 139 -3.16 -17.08 -10.79
C GLN A 139 -2.25 -15.83 -10.77
N LEU A 140 -2.53 -14.86 -9.90
CA LEU A 140 -1.71 -13.65 -9.76
C LEU A 140 -0.32 -13.96 -9.22
N ALA A 141 -0.20 -14.88 -8.26
CA ALA A 141 1.07 -15.35 -7.75
C ALA A 141 1.91 -16.01 -8.86
N ASN A 142 1.29 -16.87 -9.69
CA ASN A 142 1.95 -17.51 -10.83
C ASN A 142 2.38 -16.51 -11.91
N TRP A 143 1.64 -15.41 -12.09
CA TRP A 143 2.02 -14.32 -13.00
C TRP A 143 3.13 -13.43 -12.41
N GLY A 144 3.45 -13.57 -11.13
CA GLY A 144 4.55 -12.85 -10.47
C GLY A 144 4.12 -11.64 -9.62
N ALA A 145 2.85 -11.50 -9.26
CA ALA A 145 2.44 -10.54 -8.25
C ALA A 145 3.17 -10.79 -6.92
N THR A 146 3.57 -9.72 -6.23
CA THR A 146 4.36 -9.77 -4.99
C THR A 146 3.51 -9.76 -3.73
N GLY A 147 2.24 -9.36 -3.85
CA GLY A 147 1.32 -9.34 -2.74
C GLY A 147 -0.13 -9.19 -3.20
N ILE A 148 -1.05 -9.45 -2.29
CA ILE A 148 -2.48 -9.23 -2.51
C ILE A 148 -3.08 -8.53 -1.29
N PHE A 149 -4.14 -7.76 -1.53
CA PHE A 149 -5.05 -7.29 -0.51
C PHE A 149 -6.35 -8.09 -0.63
N THR A 150 -6.88 -8.59 0.48
CA THR A 150 -8.05 -9.47 0.50
C THR A 150 -8.96 -9.15 1.69
N ASP A 151 -10.26 -9.34 1.49
CA ASP A 151 -11.25 -9.30 2.58
C ASP A 151 -11.38 -10.67 3.28
N LYS A 152 -10.68 -11.70 2.80
CA LYS A 152 -10.79 -13.10 3.26
C LYS A 152 -9.42 -13.70 3.59
N ALA A 153 -8.69 -13.07 4.50
CA ALA A 153 -7.32 -13.46 4.84
C ALA A 153 -7.21 -14.91 5.34
N ASP A 154 -8.20 -15.38 6.10
CA ASP A 154 -8.35 -16.75 6.57
C ASP A 154 -8.37 -17.79 5.44
N ALA A 155 -8.90 -17.42 4.26
CA ALA A 155 -8.95 -18.29 3.08
C ALA A 155 -7.63 -18.31 2.28
N MET A 156 -6.66 -17.44 2.61
CA MET A 156 -5.44 -17.22 1.82
C MET A 156 -4.16 -17.78 2.47
N ILE A 157 -4.26 -18.50 3.59
CA ILE A 157 -3.11 -19.06 4.33
C ILE A 157 -2.16 -19.88 3.43
N HIS A 158 -2.70 -20.60 2.44
CA HIS A 158 -1.91 -21.37 1.47
C HIS A 158 -0.93 -20.55 0.60
N LEU A 159 -0.99 -19.22 0.63
CA LEU A 159 -0.05 -18.33 -0.07
C LEU A 159 1.11 -17.88 0.81
N GLU A 160 1.08 -18.22 2.10
CA GLU A 160 2.22 -18.00 3.01
C GLU A 160 3.45 -18.70 2.42
N ARG A 161 4.54 -17.95 2.33
CA ARG A 161 5.83 -18.46 1.87
C ARG A 161 6.74 -18.49 3.08
N ASP A 162 7.47 -19.60 3.22
CA ASP A 162 8.53 -19.76 4.21
C ASP A 162 9.65 -18.71 4.04
#